data_AF-A0A815MV27-F1
#
_entry.id   AF-A0A815MV27-F1
#
_cell.length_a   1.000
_cell.length_b   1.000
_cell.length_c   1.000
_cell.angle_alpha   90.00
_cell.angle_beta   90.00
_cell.angle_gamma   90.00
#
_symmetry.space_group_name_H-M   'P 1'
#
loop_
_entity.id
_entity.type
_entity.pdbx_description
1 polymer ?
#
loop_
_entity_poly.entity_id
_entity_poly.type
_entity_poly.pdbx_seq_one_letter_code
_entity_poly.pdbx_strand_id
1 'polypeptide(L)'
;MHLSITKLGDDGDLLTIEIASDLTIKDLKGVIESESDFGMKADEMNLYYDGKLLTNENRTLDQANLKDYDLITCQRILSNVPLNAEGGTGMRLSLNPQNPQQLFNELRSNPAVLERIRRSDPQLVNAVEQNDMNAFMQYIVSRLAPQQIHRPTELDLLDPMIQRRIEEAINMGNVLDNMEHAYEHAPEFFGHVLMLYINCKINGHPVKAFVDSGAQMTIMSKICAERCGIMRLIDIRFNGIAKGVGTQKILGRIHLAQLEVEKQFFATSLAVLEDQSIDMLIGLD
;
A
#
# COMPACT_ATOMS: atom_id res chain seq x y z
N MET A 1 -2.34 17.30 -11.22
CA MET A 1 -2.84 16.84 -9.91
C MET A 1 -1.88 15.80 -9.37
N HIS A 2 -1.65 15.85 -8.07
CA HIS A 2 -0.86 14.90 -7.31
C HIS A 2 -1.83 13.87 -6.76
N LEU A 3 -1.59 12.59 -6.99
CA LEU A 3 -2.40 11.51 -6.43
C LEU A 3 -1.50 10.65 -5.55
N SER A 4 -1.99 10.29 -4.38
CA SER A 4 -1.29 9.37 -3.47
C SER A 4 -1.85 7.98 -3.70
N ILE A 5 -1.02 7.02 -4.10
CA ILE A 5 -1.43 5.65 -4.37
C ILE A 5 -0.78 4.73 -3.36
N THR A 6 -1.58 3.86 -2.74
CA THR A 6 -1.11 2.83 -1.82
C THR A 6 -1.67 1.47 -2.20
N LYS A 7 -0.98 0.40 -1.83
CA LYS A 7 -1.43 -0.97 -2.08
C LYS A 7 -2.35 -1.45 -0.95
N LEU A 8 -3.51 -2.02 -1.29
CA LEU A 8 -4.45 -2.54 -0.31
C LEU A 8 -3.82 -3.69 0.49
N GLY A 9 -3.68 -3.51 1.81
CA GLY A 9 -3.10 -4.50 2.72
C GLY A 9 -1.58 -4.44 2.87
N ASP A 10 -0.94 -3.37 2.40
CA ASP A 10 0.49 -3.11 2.57
C ASP A 10 0.68 -1.69 3.10
N ASP A 11 1.07 -1.53 4.37
CA ASP A 11 1.16 -0.25 5.08
C ASP A 11 2.43 0.57 4.72
N GLY A 12 3.27 0.09 3.79
CA GLY A 12 4.62 0.62 3.56
C GLY A 12 4.79 1.54 2.35
N ASP A 13 4.09 1.27 1.25
CA ASP A 13 4.46 1.85 -0.04
C ASP A 13 3.41 2.87 -0.53
N LEU A 14 3.61 4.13 -0.13
CA LEU A 14 2.86 5.27 -0.63
C LEU A 14 3.61 5.92 -1.80
N LEU A 15 3.04 5.86 -2.99
CA LEU A 15 3.57 6.51 -4.19
C LEU A 15 2.78 7.78 -4.50
N THR A 16 3.45 8.92 -4.56
CA THR A 16 2.82 10.17 -5.03
C THR A 16 3.14 10.36 -6.51
N ILE A 17 2.12 10.38 -7.35
CA ILE A 17 2.24 10.56 -8.81
C ILE A 17 1.72 11.94 -9.20
N GLU A 18 2.48 12.66 -10.02
CA GLU A 18 2.05 13.90 -10.65
C GLU A 18 1.46 13.61 -12.04
N ILE A 19 0.14 13.75 -12.19
CA ILE A 19 -0.59 13.41 -13.41
C ILE A 19 -1.55 14.55 -13.83
N ALA A 20 -1.74 14.76 -15.12
CA ALA A 20 -2.70 15.74 -15.62
C ALA A 20 -4.15 15.26 -15.38
N SER A 21 -5.07 16.18 -15.06
CA SER A 21 -6.43 15.86 -14.61
C SER A 21 -7.39 15.39 -15.73
N ASP A 22 -7.00 15.66 -16.97
CA ASP A 22 -7.66 15.26 -18.21
C ASP A 22 -7.30 13.83 -18.66
N LEU A 23 -6.31 13.20 -18.01
CA LEU A 23 -5.93 11.82 -18.30
C LEU A 23 -6.98 10.83 -17.82
N THR A 24 -6.97 9.63 -18.41
CA THR A 24 -7.95 8.59 -18.10
C THR A 24 -7.49 7.69 -16.97
N ILE A 25 -8.43 6.95 -16.38
CA ILE A 25 -8.12 5.94 -15.35
C ILE A 25 -7.21 4.85 -15.91
N LYS A 26 -7.29 4.55 -17.22
CA LYS A 26 -6.35 3.66 -17.92
C LYS A 26 -4.92 4.19 -17.91
N ASP A 27 -4.76 5.48 -18.22
CA ASP A 27 -3.44 6.12 -18.23
C ASP A 27 -2.86 6.13 -16.81
N LEU A 28 -3.69 6.41 -15.80
CA LEU A 28 -3.29 6.33 -14.39
C LEU A 28 -2.77 4.92 -14.01
N LYS A 29 -3.44 3.84 -14.43
CA LYS A 29 -2.94 2.47 -14.21
C LYS A 29 -1.58 2.23 -14.88
N GLY A 30 -1.37 2.77 -16.09
CA GLY A 30 -0.10 2.68 -16.80
C GLY A 30 1.02 3.44 -16.09
N VAL A 31 0.73 4.62 -15.54
CA VAL A 31 1.72 5.39 -14.75
C VAL A 31 2.04 4.68 -13.44
N ILE A 32 1.05 4.08 -12.76
CA ILE A 32 1.28 3.24 -11.58
C ILE A 32 2.17 2.04 -11.94
N GLU A 33 1.94 1.37 -13.07
CA GLU A 33 2.81 0.27 -13.54
C GLU A 33 4.26 0.72 -13.78
N SER A 34 4.47 1.93 -14.31
CA SER A 34 5.82 2.42 -14.61
C SER A 34 6.55 3.04 -13.42
N GLU A 35 5.83 3.68 -12.50
CA GLU A 35 6.43 4.47 -11.40
C GLU A 35 6.38 3.76 -10.05
N SER A 36 5.65 2.65 -9.92
CA SER A 36 5.59 1.88 -8.67
C SER A 36 6.45 0.62 -8.69
N ASP A 37 7.00 0.27 -7.52
CA ASP A 37 7.64 -1.02 -7.27
C ASP A 37 6.63 -2.11 -6.86
N PHE A 38 5.33 -1.88 -7.08
CA PHE A 38 4.27 -2.79 -6.66
C PHE A 38 4.27 -4.16 -7.37
N GLY A 39 5.01 -4.29 -8.47
CA GLY A 39 5.11 -5.54 -9.24
C GLY A 39 3.79 -6.00 -9.87
N MET A 40 2.84 -5.08 -10.07
CA MET A 40 1.55 -5.31 -10.70
C MET A 40 1.55 -4.71 -12.11
N LYS A 41 0.91 -5.39 -13.07
CA LYS A 41 0.64 -4.82 -14.40
C LYS A 41 -0.66 -4.05 -14.38
N ALA A 42 -0.84 -3.06 -15.26
CA ALA A 42 -2.08 -2.27 -15.34
C ALA A 42 -3.36 -3.13 -15.42
N ASP A 43 -3.30 -4.26 -16.12
CA ASP A 43 -4.42 -5.21 -16.28
C ASP A 43 -4.72 -6.04 -15.02
N GLU A 44 -3.79 -6.09 -14.07
CA GLU A 44 -3.92 -6.81 -12.80
C GLU A 44 -4.31 -5.88 -11.64
N MET A 45 -4.58 -4.60 -11.91
CA MET A 45 -4.86 -3.59 -10.89
C MET A 45 -6.34 -3.18 -10.88
N ASN A 46 -6.95 -3.25 -9.69
CA ASN A 46 -8.19 -2.53 -9.38
C ASN A 46 -7.85 -1.29 -8.56
N LEU A 47 -8.36 -0.14 -9.01
CA LEU A 47 -8.21 1.14 -8.30
C LEU A 47 -9.49 1.47 -7.55
N TYR A 48 -9.35 1.80 -6.28
CA TYR A 48 -10.43 2.21 -5.40
C TYR A 48 -10.22 3.67 -4.97
N TYR A 49 -11.29 4.44 -5.04
CA TYR A 49 -11.36 5.79 -4.51
C TYR A 49 -12.53 5.88 -3.55
N ASP A 50 -12.28 6.29 -2.30
CA ASP A 50 -13.31 6.34 -1.24
C ASP A 50 -14.09 5.01 -1.09
N GLY A 51 -13.36 3.89 -1.18
CA GLY A 51 -13.93 2.53 -1.14
C GLY A 51 -14.75 2.11 -2.37
N LYS A 52 -14.86 2.95 -3.41
CA LYS A 52 -15.57 2.64 -4.66
C LYS A 52 -14.60 2.26 -5.76
N LEU A 53 -14.91 1.14 -6.44
CA LEU A 53 -14.13 0.67 -7.58
C LEU A 53 -14.27 1.61 -8.77
N LEU A 54 -13.14 2.03 -9.32
CA LEU A 54 -13.06 2.81 -10.55
C LEU A 54 -13.19 1.88 -11.77
N THR A 55 -14.42 1.62 -12.21
CA THR A 55 -14.74 0.63 -13.26
C THR A 55 -14.57 1.14 -14.70
N ASN A 56 -14.72 2.45 -14.94
CA ASN A 56 -14.73 3.01 -16.28
C ASN A 56 -13.33 3.53 -16.67
N GLU A 57 -12.54 2.71 -17.34
CA GLU A 57 -11.15 3.01 -17.70
C GLU A 57 -10.99 4.23 -18.64
N ASN A 58 -12.02 4.56 -19.42
CA ASN A 58 -12.03 5.71 -20.34
C ASN A 58 -12.55 7.02 -19.68
N ARG A 59 -12.95 6.98 -18.42
CA ARG A 59 -13.38 8.17 -17.67
C ARG A 59 -12.15 8.99 -17.28
N THR A 60 -12.23 10.31 -17.40
CA THR A 60 -11.13 11.18 -16.96
C THR A 60 -11.08 11.29 -15.44
N LEU A 61 -9.92 11.64 -14.88
CA LEU A 61 -9.75 11.82 -13.42
C LEU A 61 -10.68 12.93 -12.89
N ASP A 62 -10.84 14.02 -13.65
CA ASP A 62 -11.81 15.09 -13.36
C ASP A 62 -13.26 14.57 -13.33
N GLN A 63 -13.63 13.73 -14.30
CA GLN A 63 -14.97 13.13 -14.33
C GLN A 63 -15.17 12.15 -13.18
N ALA A 64 -14.12 11.52 -12.68
CA ALA A 64 -14.15 10.63 -11.51
C ALA A 64 -14.22 11.39 -10.18
N ASN A 65 -14.27 12.73 -10.20
CA ASN A 65 -14.23 13.62 -9.04
C ASN A 65 -12.95 13.50 -8.19
N LEU A 66 -11.85 13.05 -8.79
CA LEU A 66 -10.55 12.98 -8.12
C LEU A 66 -9.97 14.40 -7.99
N LYS A 67 -9.45 14.72 -6.82
CA LYS A 67 -8.84 16.00 -6.48
C LYS A 67 -7.34 15.85 -6.20
N ASP A 68 -6.67 17.00 -6.13
CA ASP A 68 -5.27 17.08 -5.76
C ASP A 68 -5.06 16.51 -4.34
N TYR A 69 -4.08 15.62 -4.20
CA TYR A 69 -3.71 14.84 -3.02
C TYR A 69 -4.69 13.75 -2.58
N ASP A 70 -5.61 13.34 -3.45
CA ASP A 70 -6.52 12.22 -3.13
C ASP A 70 -5.77 10.89 -3.00
N LEU A 71 -6.25 10.05 -2.08
CA LEU A 71 -5.75 8.70 -1.85
C LEU A 71 -6.48 7.70 -2.75
N ILE A 72 -5.71 6.93 -3.50
CA ILE A 72 -6.20 5.83 -4.34
C ILE A 72 -5.60 4.54 -3.82
N THR A 73 -6.45 3.56 -3.57
CA THR A 73 -5.98 2.24 -3.16
C THR A 73 -5.91 1.32 -4.38
N CYS A 74 -4.74 0.76 -4.63
CA CYS A 74 -4.49 -0.22 -5.65
C CYS A 74 -4.57 -1.62 -5.04
N GLN A 75 -5.45 -2.48 -5.57
CA GLN A 75 -5.54 -3.87 -5.19
C GLN A 75 -5.15 -4.75 -6.37
N ARG A 76 -4.27 -5.73 -6.13
CA ARG A 76 -4.04 -6.79 -7.11
C ARG A 76 -5.31 -7.60 -7.29
N ILE A 77 -5.73 -7.76 -8.53
CA ILE A 77 -6.70 -8.77 -8.90
C ILE A 77 -6.05 -10.13 -8.63
N LEU A 78 -6.34 -10.72 -7.47
CA LEU A 78 -6.10 -12.14 -7.25
C LEU A 78 -6.88 -12.87 -8.35
N SER A 79 -6.15 -13.50 -9.26
CA SER A 79 -6.73 -14.19 -10.40
C SER A 79 -7.57 -15.37 -9.93
N ASN A 80 -8.82 -15.14 -9.53
CA ASN A 80 -9.90 -15.97 -10.02
C ASN A 80 -10.06 -15.57 -11.47
N VAL A 81 -9.42 -16.35 -12.36
CA VAL A 81 -9.38 -16.15 -13.82
C VAL A 81 -10.66 -15.49 -14.34
N PRO A 82 -10.64 -14.18 -14.64
CA PRO A 82 -11.70 -13.54 -15.39
C PRO A 82 -11.31 -13.71 -16.85
N LEU A 83 -11.98 -14.64 -17.53
CA LEU A 83 -12.12 -14.55 -18.98
C LEU A 83 -12.90 -13.25 -19.26
N ASN A 84 -12.21 -12.21 -19.74
CA ASN A 84 -12.49 -11.54 -21.01
C ASN A 84 -11.71 -10.23 -21.15
N ALA A 85 -10.93 -10.13 -22.22
CA ALA A 85 -10.65 -8.86 -22.89
C ALA A 85 -11.79 -8.60 -23.90
N GLU A 86 -12.31 -7.39 -23.93
CA GLU A 86 -13.33 -6.98 -24.89
C GLU A 86 -12.74 -6.69 -26.27
N GLY A 87 -13.48 -7.07 -27.31
CA GLY A 87 -13.23 -6.58 -28.67
C GLY A 87 -13.85 -7.43 -29.78
N GLY A 88 -15.18 -7.38 -29.92
CA GLY A 88 -15.88 -7.85 -31.13
C GLY A 88 -16.77 -9.07 -30.93
N THR A 89 -18.08 -8.85 -30.89
CA THR A 89 -19.17 -9.84 -31.09
C THR A 89 -18.83 -11.27 -30.65
N GLY A 90 -18.53 -11.45 -29.36
CA GLY A 90 -18.25 -12.76 -28.78
C GLY A 90 -19.45 -13.19 -27.95
N MET A 91 -20.14 -14.24 -28.39
CA MET A 91 -21.17 -14.92 -27.60
C MET A 91 -20.61 -15.25 -26.21
N ARG A 92 -21.17 -14.65 -25.15
CA ARG A 92 -20.79 -14.96 -23.76
C ARG A 92 -21.20 -16.41 -23.51
N LEU A 93 -20.26 -17.34 -23.51
CA LEU A 93 -20.47 -18.66 -22.93
C LEU A 93 -20.53 -18.46 -21.42
N SER A 94 -21.73 -18.34 -20.89
CA SER A 94 -21.96 -18.44 -19.45
C SER A 94 -21.74 -19.90 -19.08
N LEU A 95 -20.49 -20.24 -18.75
CA LEU A 95 -20.11 -21.55 -18.24
C LEU A 95 -20.79 -21.75 -16.88
N ASN A 96 -22.08 -22.15 -16.88
CA ASN A 96 -22.78 -22.51 -15.66
C ASN A 96 -22.31 -23.94 -15.28
N PRO A 97 -21.50 -24.12 -14.22
CA PRO A 97 -20.93 -25.42 -13.89
C PRO A 97 -21.97 -26.43 -13.39
N GLN A 98 -23.21 -25.98 -13.20
CA GLN A 98 -24.30 -26.79 -12.67
C GLN A 98 -24.83 -27.83 -13.66
N ASN A 99 -24.62 -27.65 -14.98
CA ASN A 99 -25.03 -28.61 -16.02
C ASN A 99 -23.89 -28.93 -17.01
N PRO A 100 -22.95 -29.82 -16.66
CA PRO A 100 -21.81 -30.18 -17.50
C PRO A 100 -22.18 -30.69 -18.91
N GLN A 101 -23.36 -31.30 -19.06
CA GLN A 101 -23.89 -31.77 -20.35
C GLN A 101 -24.26 -30.62 -21.30
N GLN A 102 -24.76 -29.50 -20.79
CA GLN A 102 -25.08 -28.33 -21.61
C GLN A 102 -23.79 -27.68 -22.12
N LEU A 103 -22.81 -27.55 -21.22
CA LEU A 103 -21.48 -27.03 -21.56
C LEU A 103 -20.78 -27.89 -22.63
N PHE A 104 -20.84 -29.21 -22.51
CA PHE A 104 -20.26 -30.12 -23.49
C PHE A 104 -20.85 -29.90 -24.89
N ASN A 105 -22.17 -29.74 -24.99
CA ASN A 105 -22.86 -29.51 -26.25
C ASN A 105 -22.60 -28.11 -26.83
N GLU A 106 -22.43 -27.10 -25.98
CA GLU A 106 -22.07 -25.73 -26.38
C GLU A 106 -20.64 -25.66 -26.93
N LEU A 107 -19.69 -26.33 -26.29
CA LEU A 107 -18.31 -26.42 -26.79
C LEU A 107 -18.24 -27.21 -28.11
N ARG A 108 -19.02 -28.29 -28.23
CA ARG A 108 -19.11 -29.07 -29.47
C ARG A 108 -19.71 -28.28 -30.64
N SER A 109 -20.66 -27.37 -30.35
CA SER A 109 -21.33 -26.58 -31.38
C SER A 109 -20.55 -25.34 -31.81
N ASN A 110 -19.46 -24.97 -31.12
CA ASN A 110 -18.65 -23.80 -31.45
C ASN A 110 -17.16 -24.14 -31.72
N PRO A 111 -16.80 -24.56 -32.95
CA PRO A 111 -15.45 -24.99 -33.29
C PRO A 111 -14.40 -23.87 -33.19
N ALA A 112 -14.81 -22.60 -33.31
CA ALA A 112 -13.92 -21.45 -33.14
C ALA A 112 -13.45 -21.28 -31.68
N VAL A 113 -14.24 -21.74 -30.71
CA VAL A 113 -13.89 -21.72 -29.29
C VAL A 113 -12.98 -22.90 -28.96
N LEU A 114 -13.22 -24.08 -29.53
CA LEU A 114 -12.34 -25.25 -29.36
C LEU A 114 -10.91 -24.99 -29.86
N GLU A 115 -10.74 -24.34 -31.01
CA GLU A 115 -9.41 -24.01 -31.53
C GLU A 115 -8.64 -23.00 -30.67
N ARG A 116 -9.36 -22.12 -29.96
CA ARG A 116 -8.75 -21.21 -28.96
C ARG A 116 -8.32 -21.99 -27.72
N ILE A 117 -9.18 -22.88 -27.23
CA ILE A 117 -8.91 -23.71 -26.05
C ILE A 117 -7.81 -24.74 -26.34
N ARG A 118 -7.63 -25.20 -27.59
CA ARG A 118 -6.60 -26.19 -27.97
C ARG A 118 -5.19 -25.74 -27.59
N ARG A 119 -4.92 -24.42 -27.64
CA ARG A 119 -3.61 -23.85 -27.29
C ARG A 119 -3.35 -23.82 -25.79
N SER A 120 -4.40 -23.67 -24.99
CA SER A 120 -4.32 -23.57 -23.53
C SER A 120 -4.54 -24.90 -22.81
N ASP A 121 -5.33 -25.79 -23.41
CA ASP A 121 -5.84 -27.00 -22.77
C ASP A 121 -6.21 -28.09 -23.80
N PRO A 122 -5.22 -28.84 -24.32
CA PRO A 122 -5.43 -29.84 -25.35
C PRO A 122 -6.23 -31.06 -24.85
N GLN A 123 -6.21 -31.35 -23.55
CA GLN A 123 -6.92 -32.51 -22.98
C GLN A 123 -8.43 -32.29 -22.98
N LEU A 124 -8.89 -31.08 -22.66
CA LEU A 124 -10.29 -30.71 -22.71
C LEU A 124 -10.84 -30.77 -24.15
N VAL A 125 -10.08 -30.27 -25.13
CA VAL A 125 -10.49 -30.27 -26.55
C VAL A 125 -10.59 -31.69 -27.09
N ASN A 126 -9.61 -32.54 -26.79
CA ASN A 126 -9.62 -33.93 -27.24
C ASN A 126 -10.84 -34.70 -26.68
N ALA A 127 -11.23 -34.45 -25.43
CA ALA A 127 -12.41 -35.07 -24.84
C ALA A 127 -13.73 -34.64 -25.52
N VAL A 128 -13.83 -33.37 -25.94
CA VAL A 128 -14.99 -32.86 -26.67
C VAL A 128 -15.02 -33.36 -28.13
N GLU A 129 -13.86 -33.41 -28.81
CA GLU A 129 -13.76 -33.90 -30.19
C GLU A 129 -14.01 -35.40 -30.32
N GLN A 130 -13.58 -36.19 -29.34
CA GLN A 130 -13.80 -37.64 -29.28
C GLN A 130 -15.22 -38.00 -28.81
N ASN A 131 -16.05 -36.99 -28.52
CA ASN A 131 -17.40 -37.14 -27.96
C ASN A 131 -17.40 -37.99 -26.67
N ASP A 132 -16.32 -37.91 -25.89
CA ASP A 132 -16.15 -38.65 -24.64
C ASP A 132 -16.57 -37.79 -23.44
N MET A 133 -17.84 -37.90 -23.11
CA MET A 133 -18.45 -37.19 -21.99
C MET A 133 -17.86 -37.62 -20.65
N ASN A 134 -17.35 -38.84 -20.52
CA ASN A 134 -16.78 -39.32 -19.25
C ASN A 134 -15.41 -38.72 -19.00
N ALA A 135 -14.55 -38.64 -20.02
CA ALA A 135 -13.27 -37.95 -19.93
C ALA A 135 -13.45 -36.46 -19.66
N PHE A 136 -14.45 -35.82 -20.30
CA PHE A 136 -14.80 -34.43 -20.06
C PHE A 136 -15.26 -34.18 -18.62
N MET A 137 -16.13 -35.04 -18.09
CA MET A 137 -16.61 -34.94 -16.71
C MET A 137 -15.48 -35.11 -15.70
N GLN A 138 -14.60 -36.09 -15.89
CA GLN A 138 -13.43 -36.29 -15.02
C GLN A 138 -12.50 -35.07 -15.03
N TYR A 139 -12.28 -34.49 -16.21
CA TYR A 139 -11.45 -33.30 -16.36
C TYR A 139 -12.04 -32.08 -15.62
N ILE A 140 -13.33 -31.79 -15.85
CA ILE A 140 -14.04 -30.69 -15.19
C ILE A 140 -14.08 -30.89 -13.67
N VAL A 141 -14.34 -32.11 -13.19
CA VAL A 141 -14.34 -32.43 -11.76
C VAL A 141 -12.94 -32.27 -11.15
N SER A 142 -11.87 -32.64 -11.85
CA SER A 142 -10.49 -32.45 -11.35
C SER A 142 -10.08 -30.97 -11.22
N ARG A 143 -10.65 -30.10 -12.06
CA ARG A 143 -10.41 -28.64 -12.08
C ARG A 143 -11.31 -27.86 -11.11
N LEU A 144 -12.56 -28.30 -10.95
CA LEU A 144 -13.57 -27.69 -10.09
C LEU A 144 -13.66 -28.33 -8.70
N ALA A 145 -12.95 -29.44 -8.47
CA ALA A 145 -12.76 -29.93 -7.12
C ALA A 145 -12.18 -28.75 -6.32
N PRO A 146 -12.90 -28.24 -5.31
CA PRO A 146 -12.24 -27.36 -4.35
C PRO A 146 -11.04 -28.16 -3.89
N GLN A 147 -9.84 -27.56 -3.96
CA GLN A 147 -8.64 -28.07 -3.29
C GLN A 147 -9.12 -28.67 -2.00
N GLN A 148 -9.15 -30.00 -1.90
CA GLN A 148 -9.80 -30.64 -0.78
C GLN A 148 -9.05 -30.11 0.43
N ILE A 149 -9.73 -29.32 1.25
CA ILE A 149 -9.32 -29.15 2.63
C ILE A 149 -9.38 -30.58 3.16
N HIS A 150 -8.26 -31.30 3.09
CA HIS A 150 -8.10 -32.58 3.74
C HIS A 150 -8.53 -32.32 5.17
N ARG A 151 -9.71 -32.82 5.55
CA ARG A 151 -10.05 -32.92 6.96
C ARG A 151 -9.01 -33.90 7.50
N PRO A 152 -8.04 -33.44 8.31
CA PRO A 152 -6.96 -34.31 8.73
C PRO A 152 -7.59 -35.50 9.45
N THR A 153 -7.24 -36.72 9.04
CA THR A 153 -7.65 -37.91 9.77
C THR A 153 -6.91 -37.97 11.11
N GLU A 154 -7.38 -38.75 12.10
CA GLU A 154 -6.72 -38.86 13.41
C GLU A 154 -5.23 -39.26 13.32
N LEU A 155 -4.86 -39.98 12.26
CA LEU A 155 -3.48 -40.37 11.96
C LEU A 155 -2.65 -39.23 11.33
N ASP A 156 -3.28 -38.33 10.56
CA ASP A 156 -2.63 -37.16 9.95
C ASP A 156 -2.27 -36.07 10.98
N LEU A 157 -3.03 -36.00 12.08
CA LEU A 157 -2.79 -35.05 13.19
C LEU A 157 -1.50 -35.33 13.98
N LEU A 158 -0.92 -36.54 13.80
CA LEU A 158 0.35 -36.94 14.40
C LEU A 158 1.56 -36.67 13.50
N ASP A 159 1.34 -36.21 12.26
CA ASP A 159 2.42 -35.82 11.35
C ASP A 159 3.00 -34.45 11.78
N PRO A 160 4.31 -34.37 12.08
CA PRO A 160 4.96 -33.11 12.45
C PRO A 160 4.77 -31.96 11.45
N MET A 161 4.62 -32.27 10.15
CA MET A 161 4.39 -31.24 9.13
C MET A 161 2.96 -30.67 9.19
N ILE A 162 1.98 -31.51 9.50
CA ILE A 162 0.57 -31.11 9.64
C ILE A 162 0.38 -30.33 10.93
N GLN A 163 1.03 -30.75 12.01
CA GLN A 163 0.99 -30.03 13.29
C GLN A 163 1.58 -28.63 13.18
N ARG A 164 2.68 -28.44 12.42
CA ARG A 164 3.21 -27.10 12.11
C ARG A 164 2.22 -26.24 11.31
N ARG A 165 1.54 -26.82 10.31
CA ARG A 165 0.53 -26.08 9.55
C ARG A 165 -0.67 -25.67 10.41
N ILE A 166 -1.07 -26.53 11.36
CA ILE A 166 -2.13 -26.21 12.33
C ILE A 166 -1.67 -25.10 13.28
N GLU A 167 -0.44 -25.17 13.77
CA GLU A 167 0.15 -24.13 14.62
C GLU A 167 0.23 -22.78 13.89
N GLU A 168 0.70 -22.78 12.64
CA GLU A 168 0.71 -21.58 11.79
C GLU A 168 -0.69 -21.02 11.56
N ALA A 169 -1.69 -21.88 11.32
CA ALA A 169 -3.08 -21.46 11.13
C ALA A 169 -3.69 -20.87 12.41
N ILE A 170 -3.41 -21.46 13.57
CA ILE A 170 -3.87 -20.93 14.87
C ILE A 170 -3.19 -19.59 15.16
N ASN A 171 -1.88 -19.48 14.91
CA ASN A 171 -1.14 -18.24 15.12
C ASN A 171 -1.69 -17.13 14.21
N MET A 172 -1.95 -17.45 12.93
CA MET A 172 -2.56 -16.50 11.99
C MET A 172 -3.95 -16.08 12.44
N GLY A 173 -4.77 -17.01 12.95
CA GLY A 173 -6.08 -16.71 13.54
C GLY A 173 -5.98 -15.71 14.69
N ASN A 174 -5.09 -15.97 15.66
CA ASN A 174 -4.87 -15.06 16.79
C ASN A 174 -4.40 -13.67 16.34
N VAL A 175 -3.54 -13.59 15.32
CA VAL A 175 -3.08 -12.32 14.76
C VAL A 175 -4.24 -11.57 14.10
N LEU A 176 -5.09 -12.25 13.33
CA LEU A 176 -6.26 -11.67 12.68
C LEU A 176 -7.29 -11.19 13.70
N ASP A 177 -7.59 -11.98 14.73
CA ASP A 177 -8.51 -11.61 15.80
C ASP A 177 -8.01 -10.35 16.53
N ASN A 178 -6.71 -10.30 16.85
CA ASN A 178 -6.09 -9.10 17.46
C ASN A 178 -6.16 -7.88 16.52
N MET A 179 -5.95 -8.09 15.23
CA MET A 179 -6.03 -7.03 14.23
C MET A 179 -7.47 -6.50 14.11
N GLU A 180 -8.47 -7.38 14.05
CA GLU A 180 -9.89 -7.01 14.06
C GLU A 180 -10.25 -6.23 15.33
N HIS A 181 -9.79 -6.70 16.48
CA HIS A 181 -9.97 -5.99 17.76
C HIS A 181 -9.33 -4.60 17.76
N ALA A 182 -8.14 -4.46 17.16
CA ALA A 182 -7.49 -3.16 17.00
C ALA A 182 -8.27 -2.25 16.02
N TYR A 183 -8.83 -2.80 14.93
CA TYR A 183 -9.65 -2.03 14.00
C TYR A 183 -10.95 -1.52 14.64
N GLU A 184 -11.60 -2.33 15.47
CA GLU A 184 -12.84 -1.94 16.15
C GLU A 184 -12.61 -0.88 17.24
N HIS A 185 -11.51 -0.99 17.99
CA HIS A 185 -11.29 -0.18 19.20
C HIS A 185 -10.28 0.96 19.05
N ALA A 186 -9.36 0.89 18.10
CA ALA A 186 -8.30 1.87 17.87
C ALA A 186 -7.98 2.02 16.36
N PRO A 187 -8.96 2.42 15.53
CA PRO A 187 -8.76 2.58 14.09
C PRO A 187 -7.64 3.57 13.74
N GLU A 188 -7.29 4.49 14.65
CA GLU A 188 -6.18 5.43 14.50
C GLU A 188 -4.80 4.77 14.37
N PHE A 189 -4.60 3.54 14.84
CA PHE A 189 -3.33 2.82 14.68
C PHE A 189 -3.02 2.46 13.22
N PHE A 190 -4.06 2.38 12.39
CA PHE A 190 -3.95 2.06 10.96
C PHE A 190 -3.93 3.32 10.09
N GLY A 191 -3.98 4.51 10.69
CA GLY A 191 -3.85 5.78 9.99
C GLY A 191 -2.40 6.25 9.95
N HIS A 192 -1.96 6.79 8.81
CA HIS A 192 -0.67 7.48 8.74
C HIS A 192 -0.77 8.83 9.45
N VAL A 193 0.02 9.02 10.51
CA VAL A 193 0.11 10.30 11.23
C VAL A 193 1.11 11.22 10.51
N LEU A 194 0.61 12.37 10.05
CA LEU A 194 1.46 13.42 9.48
C LEU A 194 2.24 14.10 10.61
N MET A 195 3.56 14.12 10.46
CA MET A 195 4.46 14.85 11.35
C MET A 195 4.29 16.36 11.15
N LEU A 196 4.20 17.11 12.25
CA LEU A 196 3.96 18.55 12.20
C LEU A 196 5.25 19.31 11.94
N TYR A 197 5.27 20.13 10.89
CA TYR A 197 6.38 21.02 10.57
C TYR A 197 5.89 22.44 10.35
N ILE A 198 6.70 23.40 10.78
CA ILE A 198 6.49 24.82 10.46
C ILE A 198 7.72 25.41 9.77
N ASN A 199 7.47 26.34 8.85
CA ASN A 199 8.53 27.16 8.26
C ASN A 199 8.83 28.32 9.20
N CYS A 200 10.10 28.50 9.51
CA CYS A 200 10.59 29.61 10.33
C CYS A 200 11.91 30.13 9.78
N LYS A 201 12.39 31.24 10.33
CA LYS A 201 13.74 31.72 10.06
C LYS A 201 14.47 32.01 11.35
N ILE A 202 15.77 31.76 11.33
CA ILE A 202 16.67 32.15 12.43
C ILE A 202 17.80 32.95 11.81
N ASN A 203 18.00 34.17 12.31
CA ASN A 203 18.98 35.10 11.78
C ASN A 203 18.85 35.30 10.25
N GLY A 204 17.62 35.30 9.73
CA GLY A 204 17.31 35.45 8.31
C GLY A 204 17.42 34.18 7.45
N HIS A 205 17.91 33.07 8.01
CA HIS A 205 18.04 31.80 7.30
C HIS A 205 16.80 30.93 7.48
N PRO A 206 16.23 30.36 6.40
CA PRO A 206 15.05 29.49 6.49
C PRO A 206 15.38 28.16 7.18
N VAL A 207 14.48 27.73 8.05
CA VAL A 207 14.56 26.48 8.83
C VAL A 207 13.18 25.83 8.83
N LYS A 208 13.14 24.51 8.58
CA LYS A 208 11.95 23.68 8.81
C LYS A 208 12.04 23.10 10.21
N ALA A 209 11.15 23.54 11.10
CA ALA A 209 11.13 23.07 12.47
C ALA A 209 10.08 21.97 12.65
N PHE A 210 10.49 20.84 13.20
CA PHE A 210 9.61 19.76 13.62
C PHE A 210 8.94 20.14 14.94
N VAL A 211 7.62 20.00 15.04
CA VAL A 211 6.85 20.35 16.25
C VAL A 211 6.55 19.10 17.04
N ASP A 212 7.12 18.98 18.24
CA ASP A 212 7.00 17.80 19.10
C ASP A 212 6.71 18.21 20.54
N SER A 213 5.44 18.15 20.93
CA SER A 213 5.02 18.42 22.31
C SER A 213 5.50 17.37 23.31
N GLY A 214 5.98 16.21 22.85
CA GLY A 214 6.59 15.17 23.68
C GLY A 214 8.05 15.48 24.07
N ALA A 215 8.69 16.44 23.41
CA ALA A 215 10.03 16.88 23.75
C ALA A 215 10.00 17.99 24.80
N GLN A 216 10.77 17.84 25.88
CA GLN A 216 10.86 18.85 26.94
C GLN A 216 11.60 20.12 26.51
N MET A 217 12.50 20.03 25.54
CA MET A 217 13.37 21.14 25.14
C MET A 217 13.36 21.33 23.63
N THR A 218 13.43 22.59 23.22
CA THR A 218 13.68 22.97 21.84
C THR A 218 15.14 22.76 21.50
N ILE A 219 15.38 22.03 20.41
CA ILE A 219 16.70 21.55 20.00
C ILE A 219 17.03 22.06 18.60
N MET A 220 18.31 22.33 18.36
CA MET A 220 18.85 22.67 17.05
C MET A 220 20.08 21.81 16.74
N SER A 221 20.23 21.38 15.49
CA SER A 221 21.43 20.67 15.04
C SER A 221 22.63 21.62 14.90
N LYS A 222 23.84 21.11 15.11
CA LYS A 222 25.09 21.87 14.87
C LYS A 222 25.14 22.44 13.45
N ILE A 223 24.77 21.64 12.45
CA ILE A 223 24.77 22.02 11.03
C ILE A 223 23.81 23.21 10.81
N CYS A 224 22.63 23.18 11.43
CA CYS A 224 21.68 24.28 11.36
C CYS A 224 22.20 25.54 12.05
N ALA A 225 22.85 25.41 13.22
CA ALA A 225 23.45 26.53 13.94
C ALA A 225 24.61 27.20 13.16
N GLU A 226 25.43 26.40 12.46
CA GLU A 226 26.48 26.88 11.54
C GLU A 226 25.87 27.61 10.35
N ARG A 227 24.86 27.02 9.71
CA ARG A 227 24.15 27.61 8.56
C ARG A 227 23.46 28.92 8.90
N CYS A 228 22.87 29.02 10.10
CA CYS A 228 22.24 30.23 10.59
C CYS A 228 23.25 31.27 11.13
N GLY A 229 24.54 30.92 11.19
CA GLY A 229 25.60 31.81 11.67
C GLY A 229 25.48 32.17 13.15
N ILE A 230 24.89 31.30 13.98
CA ILE A 230 24.64 31.54 15.42
C ILE A 230 25.55 30.72 16.35
N MET A 231 26.54 30.00 15.80
CA MET A 231 27.51 29.22 16.58
C MET A 231 28.21 30.00 17.69
N ARG A 232 28.46 31.30 17.47
CA ARG A 232 29.08 32.19 18.48
C ARG A 232 28.24 32.40 19.74
N LEU A 233 26.95 32.08 19.70
CA LEU A 233 26.01 32.27 20.81
C LEU A 233 25.87 31.02 21.69
N ILE A 234 26.55 29.92 21.33
CA ILE A 234 26.48 28.66 22.08
C ILE A 234 27.29 28.80 23.36
N ASP A 235 26.60 28.72 24.50
CA ASP A 235 27.22 28.62 25.81
C ASP A 235 27.62 27.17 26.10
N ILE A 236 28.91 26.89 25.92
CA ILE A 236 29.50 25.56 26.13
C ILE A 236 29.45 25.09 27.59
N ARG A 237 29.17 25.97 28.56
CA ARG A 237 29.05 25.56 29.98
C ARG A 237 27.82 24.68 30.21
N PHE A 238 26.85 24.75 29.30
CA PHE A 238 25.63 23.94 29.28
C PHE A 238 25.78 22.72 28.36
N ASN A 239 27.01 22.21 28.19
CA ASN A 239 27.23 20.93 27.53
C ASN A 239 26.71 19.77 28.41
N GLY A 240 26.47 18.63 27.78
CA GLY A 240 25.96 17.46 28.48
C GLY A 240 25.56 16.35 27.54
N ILE A 241 24.78 15.41 28.05
CA ILE A 241 24.24 14.29 27.27
C ILE A 241 22.73 14.34 27.39
N ALA A 242 22.03 14.54 26.27
CA ALA A 242 20.59 14.38 26.18
C ALA A 242 20.26 12.89 26.17
N LYS A 243 19.46 12.45 27.15
CA LYS A 243 18.94 11.08 27.23
C LYS A 243 17.45 11.11 26.86
N GLY A 244 17.10 10.44 25.77
CA GLY A 244 15.73 10.29 25.26
C GLY A 244 15.62 9.03 24.41
N VAL A 245 15.07 9.12 23.20
CA VAL A 245 15.14 8.08 22.16
C VAL A 245 16.58 8.05 21.60
N GLY A 246 17.52 7.55 22.41
CA GLY A 246 18.96 7.57 22.14
C GLY A 246 19.76 8.48 23.05
N THR A 247 21.09 8.43 22.91
CA THR A 247 22.04 9.29 23.62
C THR A 247 22.69 10.24 22.63
N GLN A 248 22.44 11.54 22.79
CA GLN A 248 23.06 12.57 21.94
C GLN A 248 23.88 13.54 22.78
N LYS A 249 25.00 14.00 22.22
CA LYS A 249 25.89 14.95 22.89
C LYS A 249 25.42 16.37 22.65
N ILE A 250 25.17 17.09 23.74
CA ILE A 250 24.84 18.52 23.75
C ILE A 250 26.14 19.31 23.71
N LEU A 251 26.33 20.09 22.66
CA LEU A 251 27.48 20.99 22.50
C LEU A 251 27.38 22.20 23.43
N GLY A 252 26.16 22.67 23.67
CA GLY A 252 25.87 23.77 24.57
C GLY A 252 24.45 24.28 24.39
N ARG A 253 24.17 25.46 24.94
CA ARG A 253 22.85 26.09 24.89
C ARG A 253 22.93 27.52 24.37
N ILE A 254 22.01 27.90 23.50
CA ILE A 254 21.76 29.30 23.13
C ILE A 254 20.63 29.79 24.03
N HIS A 255 20.95 30.74 24.91
CA HIS A 255 20.01 31.25 25.91
C HIS A 255 18.84 32.01 25.30
N LEU A 256 19.11 32.76 24.22
CA LEU A 256 18.13 33.54 23.51
C LEU A 256 18.46 33.59 22.02
N ALA A 257 17.54 33.07 21.20
CA ALA A 257 17.51 33.22 19.76
C ALA A 257 16.16 33.82 19.36
N GLN A 258 16.14 34.61 18.28
CA GLN A 258 14.91 35.11 17.69
C GLN A 258 14.46 34.16 16.58
N LEU A 259 13.34 33.50 16.81
CA LEU A 259 12.65 32.67 15.84
C LEU A 259 11.62 33.53 15.09
N GLU A 260 11.85 33.74 13.80
CA GLU A 260 10.89 34.43 12.93
C GLU A 260 9.90 33.40 12.38
N VAL A 261 8.61 33.58 12.69
CA VAL A 261 7.52 32.83 12.05
C VAL A 261 6.64 33.85 11.35
N GLU A 262 6.50 33.70 10.03
CA GLU A 262 5.84 34.67 9.17
C GLU A 262 6.44 36.09 9.28
N LYS A 263 5.85 36.96 10.11
CA LYS A 263 6.27 38.36 10.32
C LYS A 263 6.47 38.68 11.80
N GLN A 264 6.46 37.68 12.68
CA GLN A 264 6.58 37.83 14.12
C GLN A 264 7.86 37.16 14.61
N PHE A 265 8.47 37.75 15.63
CA PHE A 265 9.69 37.24 16.25
C PHE A 265 9.38 36.72 17.64
N PHE A 266 9.74 35.47 17.89
CA PHE A 266 9.58 34.78 19.16
C PHE A 266 10.95 34.59 19.82
N ALA A 267 11.01 34.83 21.13
CA ALA A 267 12.20 34.57 21.92
C ALA A 267 12.22 33.09 22.31
N THR A 268 13.25 32.37 21.88
CA THR A 268 13.37 30.92 22.11
C THR A 268 14.76 30.56 22.63
N SER A 269 14.83 29.60 23.55
CA SER A 269 16.09 29.01 23.99
C SER A 269 16.34 27.71 23.22
N LEU A 270 17.58 27.45 22.81
CA LEU A 270 17.91 26.30 21.96
C LEU A 270 19.02 25.47 22.58
N ALA A 271 18.80 24.16 22.76
CA ALA A 271 19.88 23.22 23.02
C ALA A 271 20.51 22.78 21.69
N VAL A 272 21.84 22.85 21.57
CA VAL A 272 22.53 22.49 20.32
C VAL A 272 23.12 21.09 20.43
N LEU A 273 22.68 20.18 19.55
CA LEU A 273 23.17 18.80 19.47
C LEU A 273 24.18 18.61 18.34
N GLU A 274 25.16 17.73 18.56
CA GLU A 274 26.22 17.42 17.60
C GLU A 274 25.69 16.65 16.38
N ASP A 275 24.99 15.53 16.63
CA ASP A 275 24.54 14.59 15.60
C ASP A 275 23.02 14.46 15.60
N GLN A 276 22.34 15.32 14.84
CA GLN A 276 20.89 15.26 14.66
C GLN A 276 20.50 15.39 13.19
N SER A 277 19.59 14.53 12.72
CA SER A 277 19.08 14.52 11.35
C SER A 277 18.12 15.68 11.06
N ILE A 278 17.36 16.12 12.06
CA ILE A 278 16.41 17.23 11.95
C ILE A 278 17.13 18.53 12.30
N ASP A 279 16.96 19.56 11.46
CA ASP A 279 17.55 20.89 11.66
C ASP A 279 17.16 21.53 12.99
N MET A 280 15.86 21.53 13.29
CA MET A 280 15.31 22.10 14.51
C MET A 280 14.06 21.33 14.96
N LEU A 281 13.95 21.13 16.27
CA LEU A 281 12.79 20.55 16.94
C LEU A 281 12.28 21.59 17.94
N ILE A 282 10.99 21.94 17.86
CA ILE A 282 10.28 22.79 18.83
C ILE A 282 9.63 21.89 19.85
N GLY A 283 10.12 22.00 21.09
CA GLY A 283 9.60 21.28 22.24
C GLY A 283 8.45 22.02 22.91
N LEU A 284 8.14 21.59 24.14
CA LEU A 284 7.10 22.16 24.97
C LEU A 284 7.52 23.45 25.72
N ASP A 285 8.81 23.77 25.76
CA ASP A 285 9.42 24.87 26.54
C ASP A 285 9.12 26.28 26.03
#